data_AF-A0A2V5VSD4-F1
#
_entry.id   AF-A0A2V5VSD4-F1
#
_cell.length_a   1.000
_cell.length_b   1.000
_cell.length_c   1.000
_cell.angle_alpha   90.00
_cell.angle_beta   90.00
_cell.angle_gamma   90.00
#
_symmetry.space_group_name_H-M   'P 1'
#
loop_
_entity.id
_entity.type
_entity.pdbx_description
1 polymer ?
#
loop_
_entity_poly.entity_id
_entity_poly.type
_entity_poly.pdbx_seq_one_letter_code
_entity_poly.pdbx_strand_id
1 'polypeptide(L)' 'MAKVVKVIELLSESPKSWEDAAQNAVREASKTLRNIRSLYVKEMTAAVENGRITSY' A
#
# COMPACT_ATOMS: atom_id res chain seq x y z
N MET A 1 -21.63 -23.17 -1.52
CA MET A 1 -20.35 -22.83 -2.18
C MET A 1 -19.49 -22.05 -1.20
N ALA A 2 -18.20 -22.40 -1.09
CA ALA A 2 -17.26 -21.68 -0.23
C ALA A 2 -16.92 -20.31 -0.84
N LYS A 3 -16.85 -19.25 -0.02
CA LYS A 3 -16.34 -17.95 -0.44
C LYS A 3 -14.82 -17.98 -0.34
N VAL A 4 -14.14 -17.80 -1.46
CA VAL A 4 -12.67 -17.71 -1.53
C VAL A 4 -12.27 -16.25 -1.67
N VAL A 5 -11.24 -15.84 -0.93
CA VAL A 5 -10.60 -14.53 -1.04
C VAL A 5 -9.14 -14.71 -1.42
N LYS A 6 -8.63 -13.88 -2.33
CA LYS A 6 -7.22 -13.82 -2.69
C LYS A 6 -6.57 -12.73 -1.84
N VAL A 7 -5.51 -13.10 -1.13
CA VAL A 7 -4.65 -12.15 -0.40
C VAL A 7 -3.30 -12.11 -1.10
N ILE A 8 -2.77 -10.90 -1.27
CA ILE A 8 -1.43 -10.64 -1.79
C ILE A 8 -0.76 -9.57 -0.92
N GLU A 9 0.56 -9.55 -0.92
CA GLU A 9 1.37 -8.54 -0.26
C GLU A 9 1.91 -7.54 -1.29
N LEU A 10 1.87 -6.25 -0.96
CA LEU A 10 2.33 -5.16 -1.80
C LEU A 10 3.16 -4.21 -0.94
N LEU A 11 4.27 -3.72 -1.49
CA LEU A 11 5.04 -2.63 -0.91
C LEU A 11 4.81 -1.39 -1.77
N SER A 12 4.53 -0.27 -1.12
CA SER A 12 4.38 1.04 -1.76
C SER A 12 4.92 2.09 -0.82
N GLU A 13 5.45 3.15 -1.40
CA GLU A 13 5.97 4.31 -0.68
C GLU A 13 5.39 5.60 -1.26
N SER A 14 5.50 6.69 -0.52
CA SER A 14 5.20 8.02 -0.98
C SER A 14 6.06 9.07 -0.28
N PRO A 15 6.54 10.11 -0.99
CA PRO A 15 7.21 11.24 -0.33
C PRO A 15 6.25 12.14 0.46
N LYS A 16 4.93 11.88 0.39
CA LYS A 16 3.91 12.77 0.96
C LYS A 16 3.39 12.29 2.32
N SER A 17 2.86 11.07 2.36
CA SER A 17 2.31 10.47 3.58
C SER A 17 2.01 8.98 3.36
N TRP A 18 1.76 8.31 4.48
CA TRP A 18 1.31 6.92 4.52
C TRP A 18 0.00 6.66 3.76
N GLU A 19 -0.96 7.59 3.85
CA GLU A 19 -2.24 7.48 3.16
C GLU A 19 -2.06 7.57 1.65
N ASP A 20 -1.14 8.42 1.18
CA ASP A 20 -0.80 8.48 -0.25
C ASP A 20 -0.11 7.19 -0.71
N ALA A 21 0.79 6.61 0.09
CA ALA A 21 1.41 5.31 -0.19
C ALA A 21 0.36 4.19 -0.28
N ALA A 22 -0.58 4.11 0.67
CA ALA A 22 -1.67 3.14 0.64
C ALA A 22 -2.57 3.32 -0.60
N GLN A 23 -2.88 4.57 -0.96
CA GLN A 23 -3.67 4.88 -2.15
C GLN A 23 -2.93 4.52 -3.43
N ASN A 24 -1.61 4.70 -3.49
CA ASN A 24 -0.76 4.29 -4.60
C ASN A 24 -0.74 2.78 -4.78
N ALA A 25 -0.62 2.01 -3.69
CA ALA A 25 -0.71 0.56 -3.73
C ALA A 25 -2.04 0.08 -4.35
N VAL A 26 -3.17 0.65 -3.92
CA VAL A 26 -4.49 0.30 -4.47
C VAL A 26 -4.60 0.70 -5.94
N ARG A 27 -4.11 1.90 -6.31
CA ARG A 27 -4.13 2.41 -7.69
C ARG A 27 -3.35 1.50 -8.64
N GLU A 28 -2.16 1.07 -8.23
CA GLU A 28 -1.31 0.20 -9.03
C GLU A 28 -1.93 -1.20 -9.17
N ALA A 29 -2.36 -1.79 -8.04
CA ALA A 29 -3.02 -3.09 -8.02
C ALA A 29 -4.29 -3.12 -8.90
N SER A 30 -5.06 -2.03 -8.90
CA SER A 30 -6.31 -1.91 -9.67
C SER A 30 -6.12 -1.99 -11.19
N LYS A 31 -4.90 -1.80 -11.70
CA LYS A 31 -4.61 -1.93 -13.13
C LYS A 31 -4.75 -3.38 -13.62
N THR A 32 -4.49 -4.36 -12.77
CA THR A 32 -4.46 -5.78 -13.14
C THR A 32 -5.41 -6.65 -12.32
N LEU A 33 -5.72 -6.25 -11.07
CA LEU A 33 -6.58 -6.99 -10.17
C LEU A 33 -7.96 -6.34 -10.12
N ARG A 34 -9.01 -7.15 -10.26
CA ARG A 34 -10.41 -6.71 -10.17
C ARG A 34 -10.98 -7.04 -8.80
N ASN A 35 -12.03 -6.31 -8.42
CA ASN A 35 -12.78 -6.54 -7.18
C ASN A 35 -11.94 -6.44 -5.89
N ILE A 36 -11.00 -5.48 -5.84
CA ILE A 36 -10.30 -5.14 -4.59
C ILE A 36 -11.33 -4.57 -3.60
N ARG A 37 -11.47 -5.19 -2.43
CA ARG A 37 -12.49 -4.81 -1.42
C ARG A 37 -11.91 -4.19 -0.15
N SER A 38 -10.66 -4.49 0.15
CA SER A 38 -10.00 -4.09 1.39
C SER A 38 -8.49 -4.10 1.19
N LEU A 39 -7.82 -3.20 1.89
CA LEU A 39 -6.39 -3.25 2.14
C LEU A 39 -6.19 -3.29 3.66
N TYR A 40 -5.16 -4.01 4.08
CA TYR A 40 -4.71 -4.06 5.47
C TYR A 40 -3.25 -3.61 5.50
N VAL A 41 -2.96 -2.58 6.30
CA VAL A 41 -1.58 -2.11 6.50
C VAL A 41 -0.96 -2.95 7.60
N LYS A 42 0.02 -3.78 7.24
CA LYS A 42 0.71 -4.64 8.21
C LYS A 42 1.74 -3.86 9.00
N GLU A 43 2.59 -3.10 8.32
CA GLU A 43 3.72 -2.34 8.87
C GLU A 43 3.87 -1.01 8.11
N MET A 44 4.47 -0.02 8.76
CA MET A 44 4.72 1.33 8.22
C MET A 44 6.18 1.70 8.56
N THR A 45 6.99 2.02 7.55
CA THR A 45 8.45 2.21 7.67
C THR A 45 8.97 3.43 6.92
N ALA A 46 9.40 4.48 7.59
CA ALA A 46 9.81 5.72 6.89
C ALA A 46 11.31 5.73 6.55
N ALA A 47 11.67 6.29 5.40
CA ALA A 47 13.06 6.63 5.08
C ALA A 47 13.41 8.00 5.68
N VAL A 48 14.59 8.11 6.31
CA VAL A 48 15.06 9.33 6.96
C VAL A 48 16.43 9.74 6.42
N GLU A 49 16.52 10.98 5.94
CA GLU A 49 17.77 11.60 5.48
C GLU A 49 17.95 12.96 6.15
N ASN A 50 19.15 13.24 6.65
CA ASN A 50 19.49 14.51 7.30
C ASN A 50 18.49 14.92 8.40
N GLY A 51 18.00 13.95 9.16
CA GLY A 51 17.02 14.16 10.23
C GLY A 51 15.61 14.50 9.76
N ARG A 52 15.29 14.32 8.47
CA ARG A 52 13.95 14.53 7.90
C ARG A 52 13.46 13.27 7.22
N ILE A 53 12.16 13.00 7.34
CA ILE A 53 11.53 11.90 6.60
C ILE A 53 11.47 12.29 5.12
N THR A 54 11.93 11.40 4.25
CA THR A 54 11.95 11.58 2.79
C THR A 54 10.98 10.66 2.06
N SER A 55 10.64 9.51 2.65
CA SER A 55 9.66 8.56 2.13
C SER A 55 8.86 7.96 3.28
N TYR A 56 7.56 7.81 3.07
CA TYR A 56 6.60 7.15 3.94
C TYR A 56 6.18 5.88 3.22
#